data_AF-I7AEX5-F1
#
_entry.id   AF-I7AEX5-F1
#
_cell.length_a   1.000
_cell.length_b   1.000
_cell.length_c   1.000
_cell.angle_alpha   90.00
_cell.angle_beta   90.00
_cell.angle_gamma   90.00
#
_symmetry.space_group_name_H-M   'P 1'
#
loop_
_entity.id
_entity.type
_entity.pdbx_description
1 polymer ?
#
loop_
_entity_poly.entity_id
_entity_poly.type
_entity_poly.pdbx_seq_one_letter_code
_entity_poly.pdbx_strand_id
1 'polypeptide(L)'
;MKITDLQNEVNHLLFLYFTSIGVIQRDAGLSDVYEKMEELKKEIEDCRKRIIRLIDSEEADVELCSDYREIISEGKEFVKDGVSFLDKLLRRDSGSGNC
;
A
#
# COMPACT_ATOMS: atom_id res chain seq x y z
N MET A 1 8.87 -15.18 8.28
CA MET A 1 9.25 -13.81 7.86
C MET A 1 9.23 -13.54 6.35
N LYS A 2 9.17 -14.55 5.44
CA LYS A 2 9.18 -14.31 3.98
C LYS A 2 7.90 -13.72 3.41
N ILE A 3 6.75 -14.09 3.96
CA ILE A 3 5.45 -13.67 3.42
C ILE A 3 5.19 -12.18 3.69
N THR A 4 5.72 -11.63 4.79
CA THR A 4 5.65 -10.19 5.09
C THR A 4 6.48 -9.38 4.09
N ASP A 5 7.68 -9.85 3.76
CA ASP A 5 8.53 -9.22 2.75
C ASP A 5 7.89 -9.27 1.36
N LEU A 6 7.30 -10.42 1.00
CA LEU A 6 6.52 -10.54 -0.24
C LEU A 6 5.32 -9.59 -0.24
N GLN A 7 4.57 -9.52 0.86
CA GLN A 7 3.44 -8.61 1.00
C GLN A 7 3.87 -7.15 0.87
N ASN A 8 5.01 -6.78 1.47
CA ASN A 8 5.57 -5.43 1.36
C ASN A 8 5.94 -5.09 -0.08
N GLU A 9 6.59 -6.01 -0.81
CA GLU A 9 6.94 -5.78 -2.21
C GLU A 9 5.69 -5.73 -3.12
N VAL A 10 4.67 -6.56 -2.88
CA VAL A 10 3.40 -6.49 -3.61
C VAL A 10 2.68 -5.16 -3.36
N ASN A 11 2.65 -4.69 -2.11
CA ASN A 11 2.08 -3.39 -1.76
C ASN A 11 2.84 -2.25 -2.43
N HIS A 12 4.18 -2.33 -2.45
CA HIS A 12 5.02 -1.36 -3.12
C HIS A 12 4.77 -1.34 -4.64
N LEU A 13 4.59 -2.49 -5.27
CA LEU A 13 4.24 -2.59 -6.69
C LEU A 13 2.88 -1.93 -6.99
N LEU A 14 1.86 -2.13 -6.14
CA LEU A 14 0.57 -1.46 -6.26
C LEU A 14 0.72 0.06 -6.18
N PHE A 15 1.51 0.55 -5.21
CA PHE A 15 1.83 1.98 -5.09
C PHE A 15 2.49 2.54 -6.35
N LEU A 16 3.45 1.82 -6.94
CA LEU A 16 4.13 2.24 -8.17
C LEU A 16 3.15 2.32 -9.36
N TYR A 17 2.19 1.40 -9.48
CA TYR A 17 1.16 1.48 -10.51
C TYR A 17 0.24 2.68 -10.33
N PHE A 18 -0.26 2.94 -9.12
CA PHE A 18 -1.09 4.12 -8.87
C PHE A 18 -0.32 5.42 -9.10
N THR A 19 0.95 5.46 -8.70
CA THR A 19 1.84 6.60 -8.97
C THR A 19 2.00 6.82 -10.47
N SER A 20 2.24 5.75 -11.23
CA SER A 20 2.39 5.81 -12.69
C SER A 20 1.13 6.34 -13.37
N ILE A 21 -0.04 5.84 -12.98
CA ILE A 21 -1.33 6.34 -13.48
C ILE A 21 -1.47 7.84 -13.15
N GLY A 22 -1.17 8.25 -11.91
CA GLY A 22 -1.27 9.63 -11.48
C GLY A 22 -0.34 10.57 -12.24
N VAL A 23 0.90 10.15 -12.50
CA VAL A 23 1.86 10.93 -13.32
C VAL A 23 1.38 11.02 -14.77
N ILE A 24 0.91 9.91 -15.38
CA ILE A 24 0.36 9.93 -16.74
C ILE A 24 -0.83 10.90 -16.83
N GLN A 25 -1.73 10.88 -15.85
CA GLN A 25 -2.93 11.73 -15.86
C GLN A 25 -2.62 13.21 -15.66
N ARG A 26 -1.72 13.53 -14.71
CA ARG A 26 -1.40 14.92 -14.33
C ARG A 26 -0.41 15.58 -15.28
N ASP A 27 0.59 14.83 -15.72
CA ASP A 27 1.73 15.37 -16.46
C ASP A 27 1.59 15.09 -17.98
N ALA A 28 0.40 14.63 -18.44
CA ALA A 28 0.10 14.44 -19.86
C ALA A 28 0.37 15.73 -20.65
N GLY A 29 1.33 15.66 -21.58
CA GLY A 29 1.70 16.78 -22.45
C GLY A 29 2.83 17.67 -21.91
N LEU A 30 3.37 17.38 -20.73
CA LEU A 30 4.62 17.99 -20.27
C LEU A 30 5.81 17.31 -20.95
N SER A 31 6.87 18.08 -21.25
CA SER A 31 8.04 17.57 -21.98
C SER A 31 8.86 16.55 -21.21
N ASP A 32 8.79 16.58 -19.88
CA ASP A 32 9.54 15.71 -18.96
C ASP A 32 8.77 14.42 -18.58
N VAL A 33 7.52 14.26 -19.03
CA VAL A 33 6.69 13.10 -18.67
C VAL A 33 7.31 11.78 -19.11
N TYR A 34 8.01 11.77 -20.25
CA TYR A 34 8.64 10.56 -20.78
C TYR A 34 9.81 10.09 -19.90
N GLU A 35 10.61 11.02 -19.38
CA GLU A 35 11.73 10.71 -18.49
C GLU A 35 11.22 10.12 -17.16
N LYS A 36 10.22 10.78 -16.55
CA LYS A 36 9.53 10.28 -15.35
C LYS A 36 8.92 8.90 -15.57
N MET A 37 8.35 8.64 -16.75
CA MET A 37 7.79 7.33 -17.09
C MET A 37 8.84 6.23 -17.21
N GLU A 38 10.00 6.52 -17.82
CA GLU A 38 11.08 5.53 -17.92
C GLU A 38 11.71 5.23 -16.54
N GLU A 39 11.81 6.22 -15.65
CA GLU A 39 12.23 6.00 -14.26
C GLU A 39 11.24 5.08 -13.52
N LEU A 40 9.94 5.39 -13.56
CA LEU A 40 8.91 4.58 -12.91
C LEU A 40 8.85 3.15 -13.47
N LYS A 41 9.00 3.00 -14.79
CA LYS A 41 9.07 1.68 -15.44
C LYS A 41 10.26 0.88 -14.94
N LYS A 42 11.43 1.51 -14.76
CA LYS A 42 12.61 0.84 -14.20
C LYS A 42 12.36 0.38 -12.76
N GLU A 43 11.76 1.24 -11.93
CA GLU A 43 11.40 0.88 -10.55
C GLU A 43 10.39 -0.29 -10.50
N ILE A 44 9.38 -0.28 -11.37
CA ILE A 44 8.41 -1.38 -11.51
C ILE A 44 9.13 -2.69 -11.87
N GLU A 45 10.01 -2.67 -12.86
CA GLU A 45 10.76 -3.86 -13.28
C GLU A 45 11.67 -4.39 -12.17
N ASP A 46 12.33 -3.50 -11.41
CA ASP A 46 13.17 -3.91 -10.30
C ASP A 46 12.35 -4.45 -9.12
N CYS A 47 11.18 -3.88 -8.83
CA CYS A 47 10.24 -4.43 -7.85
C CYS A 47 9.73 -5.82 -8.25
N ARG A 48 9.36 -6.01 -9.52
CA ARG A 48 8.96 -7.33 -10.05
C ARG A 48 10.06 -8.38 -9.89
N LYS A 49 11.33 -8.02 -10.15
CA LYS A 49 12.46 -8.94 -9.92
C LYS A 49 12.61 -9.32 -8.44
N ARG A 50 12.40 -8.39 -7.51
CA ARG A 50 12.44 -8.69 -6.06
C ARG A 50 11.31 -9.65 -5.65
N ILE A 51 10.09 -9.42 -6.16
CA ILE A 51 8.94 -10.32 -5.93
C ILE A 51 9.24 -11.73 -6.44
N ILE A 52 9.74 -11.86 -7.67
CA ILE A 52 10.09 -13.17 -8.25
C ILE A 52 11.14 -13.89 -7.38
N ARG A 53 12.19 -13.19 -6.95
CA ARG A 53 13.20 -13.76 -6.06
C ARG A 53 12.64 -14.23 -4.72
N LEU A 54 11.69 -13.50 -4.15
CA LEU A 54 11.05 -13.89 -2.89
C LEU A 54 10.17 -15.14 -3.08
N ILE A 55 9.43 -15.22 -4.19
CA ILE A 55 8.60 -16.38 -4.55
C ILE A 55 9.47 -17.63 -4.80
N ASP A 56 10.57 -17.48 -5.54
CA ASP A 56 11.45 -18.58 -5.92
C ASP A 56 12.36 -19.05 -4.77
N SER A 57 12.40 -18.31 -3.65
CA SER A 57 13.20 -18.70 -2.50
C SER A 57 12.48 -19.78 -1.65
N GLU A 58 12.80 -21.05 -1.89
CA GLU A 58 12.27 -22.24 -1.19
C GLU A 58 12.64 -22.37 0.32
N GLU A 59 12.57 -21.30 1.13
CA GLU A 59 12.60 -21.51 2.59
C GLU A 59 11.17 -21.53 3.10
N ALA A 60 10.70 -22.75 3.36
CA ALA A 60 9.41 -23.04 3.94
C ALA A 60 9.27 -22.37 5.31
N ASP A 61 8.45 -21.34 5.37
CA ASP A 61 8.10 -20.58 6.56
C ASP A 61 6.97 -21.34 7.31
N VAL A 62 7.33 -22.40 8.04
CA VAL A 62 6.37 -23.27 8.76
C VAL A 62 5.89 -22.67 10.10
N GLU A 63 6.34 -21.48 10.49
CA GLU A 63 5.97 -20.84 11.78
C GLU A 63 4.92 -19.71 11.70
N LEU A 64 4.22 -19.54 10.58
CA LEU A 64 3.37 -18.35 10.36
C LEU A 64 1.99 -18.33 11.05
N CYS A 65 1.53 -19.40 11.72
CA CYS A 65 0.10 -19.50 12.10
C CYS A 65 -0.28 -18.86 13.46
N SER A 66 0.67 -18.63 14.35
CA SER A 66 0.41 -17.97 15.65
C SER A 66 0.46 -16.45 15.51
N ASP A 67 1.51 -15.92 14.89
CA ASP A 67 1.82 -14.48 14.93
C ASP A 67 0.84 -13.64 14.11
N TYR A 68 0.33 -14.16 12.99
CA TYR A 68 -0.66 -13.41 12.20
C TYR A 68 -1.98 -13.19 12.92
N ARG A 69 -2.39 -14.08 13.82
CA ARG A 69 -3.66 -13.89 14.54
C ARG A 69 -3.59 -12.69 15.47
N GLU A 70 -2.46 -12.53 16.16
CA GLU A 70 -2.22 -11.42 17.06
C GLU A 70 -2.08 -10.11 16.27
N ILE A 71 -1.24 -10.08 15.23
CA ILE A 71 -1.06 -8.91 14.35
C ILE A 71 -2.39 -8.48 13.69
N ILE A 72 -3.20 -9.44 13.20
CA ILE A 72 -4.51 -9.14 12.62
C ILE A 72 -5.48 -8.60 13.68
N SER A 73 -5.40 -9.11 14.91
CA SER A 73 -6.25 -8.64 16.01
C SER A 73 -5.90 -7.19 16.38
N GLU A 74 -4.62 -6.87 16.52
CA GLU A 74 -4.14 -5.51 16.80
C GLU A 74 -4.52 -4.54 15.67
N GLY A 75 -4.29 -4.93 14.42
CA GLY A 75 -4.66 -4.12 13.26
C GLY A 75 -6.17 -3.83 13.18
N LYS A 76 -7.02 -4.78 13.57
CA LYS A 76 -8.48 -4.59 13.61
C LYS A 76 -8.90 -3.55 14.66
N GLU A 77 -8.31 -3.58 15.86
CA GLU A 77 -8.61 -2.58 16.88
C GLU A 77 -8.13 -1.20 16.45
N PHE A 78 -6.96 -1.09 15.82
CA PHE A 78 -6.47 0.20 15.31
C PHE A 78 -7.38 0.80 14.22
N VAL A 79 -7.87 -0.02 13.28
CA VAL A 79 -8.83 0.43 12.24
C VAL A 79 -10.14 0.88 12.88
N LYS A 80 -10.65 0.13 13.86
CA LYS A 80 -11.87 0.46 14.59
C LYS A 80 -11.74 1.78 15.35
N ASP A 81 -10.59 2.04 15.97
CA ASP A 81 -10.30 3.32 16.62
C ASP A 81 -10.23 4.47 15.61
N GLY A 82 -9.58 4.26 14.46
CA GLY A 82 -9.55 5.22 13.36
C GLY A 82 -10.94 5.56 12.82
N VAL A 83 -11.80 4.56 12.61
CA VAL A 83 -13.18 4.75 12.17
C VAL A 83 -14.00 5.50 13.23
N SER A 84 -13.87 5.13 14.50
CA SER A 84 -14.53 5.82 15.62
C SER A 84 -14.10 7.29 15.73
N PHE A 85 -12.82 7.58 15.48
CA PHE A 85 -12.31 8.94 15.42
C PHE A 85 -12.92 9.74 14.26
N LEU A 86 -12.97 9.15 13.05
CA LEU A 86 -13.58 9.78 11.88
C LEU A 86 -15.08 10.03 12.09
N ASP A 87 -15.81 9.08 12.67
CA ASP A 87 -17.23 9.24 13.00
C ASP A 87 -17.46 10.41 13.96
N LYS A 88 -16.58 10.61 14.95
CA LYS A 88 -16.67 11.74 15.89
C LYS A 88 -16.37 13.08 15.22
N LEU A 89 -15.43 13.12 14.27
CA LEU A 89 -15.17 14.33 13.47
C LEU A 89 -16.38 14.69 12.62
N LEU A 90 -16.93 13.72 11.89
CA LEU A 90 -18.05 13.92 10.98
C LEU A 90 -19.36 14.28 11.72
N ARG A 91 -19.55 13.78 12.94
CA ARG A 91 -20.69 14.16 13.80
C ARG A 91 -20.56 15.55 14.42
N ARG A 92 -19.35 16.09 14.58
CA ARG A 92 -19.16 17.47 15.08
C ARG A 92 -19.57 18.53 14.06
N ASP A 93 -19.45 18.24 12.76
CA ASP A 93 -19.90 19.16 11.70
C ASP A 93 -21.43 19.17 11.50
N SER A 94 -22.14 18.14 11.96
CA SER A 94 -23.60 18.05 11.84
C SER A 94 -24.39 18.67 13.02
N GLY A 95 -23.69 19.25 14.01
CA GLY A 95 -24.29 19.89 15.19
C GLY A 95 -24.28 21.43 15.20
N SER A 96 -23.64 22.07 14.23
CA SER A 96 -23.50 23.54 14.15
C SER A 96 -24.62 24.20 13.32
N GLY A 97 -25.83 23.68 13.44
CA GLY A 97 -26.99 24.13 12.69
C GLY A 97 -28.25 24.07 13.54
N ASN A 98 -28.33 24.92 14.55
CA ASN A 98 -29.61 25.46 15.03
C ASN A 98 -29.37 26.79 15.73
N CYS A 99 -30.26 27.72 15.39
CA CYS A 99 -30.41 29.13 15.78
C CYS A 99 -29.91 29.55 17.17
#